data_AF-A0A956R0T7-F1
#
_entry.id   AF-A0A956R0T7-F1
#
_cell.length_a   1.000
_cell.length_b   1.000
_cell.length_c   1.000
_cell.angle_alpha   90.00
_cell.angle_beta   90.00
_cell.angle_gamma   90.00
#
_symmetry.space_group_name_H-M   'P 1'
#
loop_
_entity.id
_entity.type
_entity.pdbx_description
1 polymer ?
#
loop_
_entity_poly.entity_id
_entity_poly.type
_entity_poly.pdbx_seq_one_letter_code
_entity_poly.pdbx_strand_id
1 'polypeptide(L)'
;MRRFVKLKALLLLLLLTLATLSVLPSMASIGNFGLPGWITDNFTRQFKLGLDLQGGLHLEYSVAVDEALENKLGQMAGELESAFKEKKDITVTTETTGIDTLDIKFKSPEDVALATEDVMAVVAGYLVEDEDNRALRQEGIIRMKVPEQVITDTRKTVVGQALETVRRRVDAMGMSEPNIYPKNRQIVVELPGVSDTTTELRAAANEAVNQLFAIVSAHAGVPMSSVENRDDPGAIDVRIPEQDARKLIAEAFGPDKLLTAEDGSQEIVDDRLGVAIAMVAPDPGAEPDPEMVTVKLTDYARDQVLESSSDFRRLLKVIERAAVLEMHLVDDEAEFKDTGKPYLRALFEAGYVTQGLGISVNMEGDYGRPEKGGVVVEEPFAYYALERETLERFFNSLPAEWRLPATHKVAFGRVPMTLRRGEEPTQVWRTHIIKSRADITGDRIINATVGFKQDTGTPQVEVSFDKIGARDF
;
A
#
# COMPACT_ATOMS: atom_id res chain seq x y z
N MET A 1 13.65 -68.61 7.81
CA MET A 1 12.71 -67.72 7.08
C MET A 1 11.50 -67.26 7.90
N ARG A 2 10.70 -68.14 8.53
CA ARG A 2 9.44 -67.75 9.24
C ARG A 2 9.59 -66.68 10.35
N ARG A 3 10.67 -66.68 11.15
CA ARG A 3 10.88 -65.67 12.21
C ARG A 3 11.14 -64.26 11.67
N PHE A 4 11.88 -64.15 10.57
CA PHE A 4 12.13 -62.87 9.90
C PHE A 4 10.85 -62.28 9.30
N VAL A 5 9.95 -63.11 8.77
CA VAL A 5 8.65 -62.66 8.25
C VAL A 5 7.74 -62.16 9.37
N LYS A 6 7.69 -62.85 10.51
CA LYS A 6 6.91 -62.40 11.68
C LYS A 6 7.44 -61.09 12.28
N LEU A 7 8.76 -60.92 12.35
CA LEU A 7 9.36 -59.67 12.84
C LEU A 7 9.05 -58.50 11.90
N LYS A 8 9.17 -58.71 10.58
CA LYS A 8 8.80 -57.70 9.57
C LYS A 8 7.31 -57.35 9.63
N ALA A 9 6.44 -58.34 9.79
CA ALA A 9 5.00 -58.12 9.93
C ALA A 9 4.67 -57.33 11.21
N LEU A 10 5.34 -57.62 12.33
CA LEU A 10 5.17 -56.89 13.57
C LEU A 10 5.69 -55.45 13.47
N LEU A 11 6.81 -55.23 12.79
CA LEU A 11 7.34 -53.90 12.49
C LEU A 11 6.40 -53.11 11.60
N LEU A 12 5.86 -53.72 10.55
CA LEU A 12 4.87 -53.10 9.66
C LEU A 12 3.59 -52.72 10.42
N LEU A 13 3.10 -53.60 11.29
CA LEU A 13 1.91 -53.33 12.09
C LEU A 13 2.16 -52.19 13.08
N LEU A 14 3.32 -52.16 13.73
CA LEU A 14 3.73 -51.03 14.58
C LEU A 14 3.77 -49.72 13.79
N LEU A 15 4.36 -49.72 12.60
CA LEU A 15 4.47 -48.55 11.74
C LEU A 15 3.09 -48.06 11.27
N LEU A 16 2.20 -48.99 10.92
CA LEU A 16 0.82 -48.69 10.56
C LEU A 16 0.05 -48.09 11.74
N THR A 17 0.18 -48.67 12.94
CA THR A 17 -0.47 -48.15 14.14
C THR A 17 0.02 -46.74 14.49
N LEU A 18 1.32 -46.49 14.35
CA LEU A 18 1.92 -45.19 14.62
C LEU A 18 1.47 -44.14 13.58
N ALA A 19 1.41 -44.53 12.31
CA ALA A 19 0.88 -43.67 11.24
C ALA A 19 -0.58 -43.30 11.49
N THR A 20 -1.44 -44.27 11.83
CA THR A 20 -2.85 -44.00 12.15
C THR A 20 -3.00 -43.09 13.37
N LEU A 21 -2.26 -43.35 14.45
CA LEU A 21 -2.25 -42.51 15.66
C LEU A 21 -1.81 -41.08 15.37
N SER A 22 -0.88 -40.88 14.43
CA SER A 22 -0.41 -39.54 14.06
C SER A 22 -1.42 -38.73 13.23
N VAL A 23 -2.37 -39.39 12.55
CA VAL A 23 -3.37 -38.72 11.70
C VAL A 23 -4.69 -38.45 12.43
N LEU A 24 -5.01 -39.25 13.46
CA LEU A 24 -6.23 -39.11 14.27
C LEU A 24 -6.53 -37.68 14.78
N PRO A 25 -5.55 -36.90 15.28
CA PRO A 25 -5.78 -35.52 15.71
C PRO A 25 -6.30 -34.61 14.59
N SER A 26 -5.86 -34.82 13.35
CA SER A 26 -6.32 -34.05 12.20
C SER A 26 -7.75 -34.42 11.81
N MET A 27 -8.08 -35.72 11.84
CA MET A 27 -9.45 -36.18 11.56
C MET A 27 -10.44 -35.71 12.62
N ALA A 28 -10.04 -35.70 13.89
CA ALA A 28 -10.84 -35.21 14.99
C ALA A 28 -11.13 -33.70 14.89
N SER A 29 -10.14 -32.92 14.45
CA SER A 29 -10.28 -31.49 14.18
C SER A 29 -11.25 -31.22 13.02
N ILE A 30 -11.10 -31.94 11.90
CA ILE A 30 -11.96 -31.78 10.71
C ILE A 30 -13.40 -32.29 10.97
N GLY A 31 -13.55 -33.41 11.67
CA GLY A 31 -14.82 -34.07 11.94
C GLY A 31 -15.51 -33.67 13.25
N ASN A 32 -14.92 -32.72 14.01
CA ASN A 32 -15.41 -32.20 15.28
C ASN A 32 -15.81 -33.29 16.31
N PHE A 33 -14.95 -34.30 16.53
CA PHE A 33 -15.17 -35.36 17.51
C PHE A 33 -14.03 -35.44 18.54
N GLY A 34 -14.37 -35.81 19.78
CA GLY A 34 -13.41 -35.85 20.88
C GLY A 34 -12.46 -37.05 20.84
N LEU A 35 -11.18 -36.82 21.12
CA LEU A 35 -10.16 -37.86 21.32
C LEU A 35 -9.80 -38.01 22.80
N PRO A 36 -9.40 -39.20 23.26
CA PRO A 36 -8.81 -39.39 24.59
C PRO A 36 -7.56 -38.54 24.80
N GLY A 37 -7.39 -37.99 26.01
CA GLY A 37 -6.29 -37.05 26.34
C GLY A 37 -4.88 -37.57 26.01
N TRP A 38 -4.63 -38.86 26.20
CA TRP A 38 -3.32 -39.47 25.89
C TRP A 38 -2.95 -39.40 24.40
N ILE A 39 -3.94 -39.28 23.49
CA ILE A 39 -3.70 -39.11 22.05
C ILE A 39 -3.39 -37.64 21.76
N THR A 40 -4.18 -36.72 22.31
CA THR A 40 -4.00 -35.28 22.07
C THR A 40 -2.73 -34.73 22.72
N ASP A 41 -2.27 -35.31 23.83
CA ASP A 41 -1.05 -34.92 24.53
C ASP A 41 0.21 -35.39 23.80
N ASN A 42 0.15 -36.55 23.15
CA ASN A 42 1.30 -37.18 22.48
C ASN A 42 1.36 -36.88 20.97
N PHE A 43 0.22 -36.62 20.34
CA PHE A 43 0.09 -36.35 18.91
C PHE A 43 -0.62 -34.99 18.72
N THR A 44 0.14 -33.91 18.87
CA THR A 44 -0.36 -32.53 18.80
C THR A 44 -0.34 -31.95 17.39
N ARG A 45 0.37 -32.58 16.45
CA ARG A 45 0.51 -32.08 15.09
C ARG A 45 -0.74 -32.40 14.27
N GLN A 46 -1.34 -31.37 13.68
CA GLN A 46 -2.46 -31.48 12.77
C GLN A 46 -2.03 -31.10 11.34
N PHE A 47 -2.75 -31.58 10.33
CA PHE A 47 -2.59 -31.08 8.97
C PHE A 47 -3.01 -29.61 8.91
N LYS A 48 -2.18 -28.78 8.26
CA LYS A 48 -2.55 -27.42 7.90
C LYS A 48 -3.49 -27.51 6.70
N LEU A 49 -4.71 -27.04 6.88
CA LEU A 49 -5.69 -26.98 5.81
C LEU A 49 -5.35 -25.77 4.91
N GLY A 50 -5.47 -25.94 3.60
CA GLY A 50 -5.31 -24.83 2.66
C GLY A 50 -6.48 -23.84 2.76
N LEU A 51 -6.31 -22.66 2.14
CA LEU A 51 -7.31 -21.58 2.10
C LEU A 51 -8.70 -22.07 1.66
N ASP A 52 -8.72 -22.96 0.68
CA ASP A 52 -9.94 -23.55 0.10
C ASP A 52 -10.77 -24.33 1.14
N LEU A 53 -10.10 -25.01 2.09
CA LEU A 53 -10.74 -25.84 3.10
C LEU A 53 -11.03 -25.10 4.41
N GLN A 54 -10.30 -24.02 4.70
CA GLN A 54 -10.47 -23.22 5.93
C GLN A 54 -11.27 -21.92 5.73
N GLY A 55 -11.38 -21.44 4.48
CA GLY A 55 -11.84 -20.08 4.18
C GLY A 55 -10.77 -19.01 4.50
N GLY A 56 -10.78 -17.92 3.73
CA GLY A 56 -9.92 -16.76 3.98
C GLY A 56 -9.79 -15.83 2.77
N LEU A 57 -8.79 -14.96 2.80
CA LEU A 57 -8.61 -13.86 1.84
C LEU A 57 -7.37 -14.08 0.96
N HIS A 58 -7.51 -13.93 -0.36
CA HIS A 58 -6.44 -13.95 -1.36
C HIS A 58 -6.34 -12.58 -2.04
N LEU A 59 -5.21 -11.91 -1.94
CA LEU A 59 -4.99 -10.58 -2.51
C LEU A 59 -3.76 -10.58 -3.41
N GLU A 60 -3.87 -9.95 -4.57
CA GLU A 60 -2.74 -9.69 -5.47
C GLU A 60 -2.49 -8.19 -5.59
N TYR A 61 -1.39 -7.71 -5.00
CA TYR A 61 -1.00 -6.30 -5.06
C TYR A 61 0.05 -6.06 -6.13
N SER A 62 -0.24 -5.22 -7.11
CA SER A 62 0.75 -4.80 -8.11
C SER A 62 1.70 -3.75 -7.54
N VAL A 63 3.00 -3.99 -7.71
CA VAL A 63 4.06 -3.10 -7.25
C VAL A 63 4.44 -2.13 -8.38
N ALA A 64 4.48 -0.84 -8.07
CA ALA A 64 4.81 0.24 -9.00
C ALA A 64 6.32 0.32 -9.29
N VAL A 65 6.85 -0.70 -9.96
CA VAL A 65 8.29 -0.76 -10.29
C VAL A 65 8.67 0.29 -11.33
N ASP A 66 7.77 0.64 -12.25
CA ASP A 66 8.05 1.64 -13.28
C ASP A 66 8.18 3.04 -12.66
N GLU A 67 7.28 3.38 -11.72
CA GLU A 67 7.36 4.62 -10.95
C GLU A 67 8.62 4.67 -10.09
N ALA A 68 9.03 3.55 -9.48
CA ALA A 68 10.28 3.48 -8.74
C ALA A 68 11.51 3.73 -9.64
N LEU A 69 11.46 3.26 -10.89
CA LEU A 69 12.52 3.46 -11.88
C LEU A 69 12.56 4.92 -12.35
N GLU A 70 11.41 5.49 -12.67
CA GLU A 70 11.24 6.89 -13.06
C GLU A 70 11.74 7.84 -11.97
N ASN A 71 11.33 7.61 -10.72
CA ASN A 71 11.80 8.39 -9.57
C ASN A 71 13.32 8.28 -9.39
N LYS A 72 13.89 7.09 -9.63
CA LYS A 72 15.34 6.88 -9.54
C LYS A 72 16.09 7.61 -10.65
N LEU A 73 15.56 7.59 -11.87
CA LEU A 73 16.08 8.35 -13.00
C LEU A 73 16.01 9.85 -12.75
N GLY A 74 14.88 10.37 -12.25
CA GLY A 74 14.73 11.77 -11.89
C GLY A 74 15.71 12.22 -10.80
N GLN A 75 15.97 11.36 -9.81
CA GLN A 75 17.02 11.61 -8.81
C GLN A 75 18.40 11.74 -9.46
N MET A 76 18.78 10.77 -10.29
CA MET A 76 20.06 10.76 -10.99
C MET A 76 20.22 11.95 -11.94
N ALA A 77 19.13 12.34 -12.61
CA ALA A 77 19.07 13.49 -13.49
C ALA A 77 19.45 14.79 -12.75
N GLY A 78 18.84 15.04 -11.59
CA GLY A 78 19.16 16.21 -10.76
C GLY A 78 20.57 16.19 -10.17
N GLU A 79 21.07 15.02 -9.76
CA GLU A 79 22.45 14.86 -9.29
C GLU A 79 23.46 15.12 -10.43
N LEU A 80 23.14 14.69 -11.65
CA LEU A 80 23.96 14.88 -12.83
C LEU A 80 23.98 16.35 -13.27
N GLU A 81 22.84 17.05 -13.30
CA GLU A 81 22.78 18.50 -13.53
C GLU A 81 23.63 19.29 -12.53
N SER A 82 23.54 18.90 -11.25
CA SER A 82 24.34 19.51 -10.18
C SER A 82 25.84 19.27 -10.37
N ALA A 83 26.22 18.05 -10.73
CA ALA A 83 27.62 17.70 -10.98
C ALA A 83 28.21 18.43 -12.20
N PHE A 84 27.43 18.61 -13.28
CA PHE A 84 27.84 19.42 -14.43
C PHE A 84 28.04 20.89 -14.06
N LYS A 85 27.14 21.46 -13.26
CA LYS A 85 27.25 22.84 -12.80
C LYS A 85 28.44 23.04 -11.87
N GLU A 86 28.66 22.15 -10.91
CA GLU A 86 29.73 22.28 -9.91
C GLU A 86 31.13 22.03 -10.49
N LYS A 87 31.28 20.99 -11.33
CA LYS A 87 32.61 20.55 -11.79
C LYS A 87 33.06 21.17 -13.11
N LYS A 88 32.11 21.59 -13.95
CA LYS A 88 32.39 22.09 -15.31
C LYS A 88 31.86 23.50 -15.58
N ASP A 89 31.13 24.09 -14.63
CA ASP A 89 30.48 25.41 -14.77
C ASP A 89 29.56 25.51 -16.00
N ILE A 90 28.91 24.38 -16.35
CA ILE A 90 27.95 24.33 -17.46
C ILE A 90 26.56 23.96 -16.98
N THR A 91 25.55 24.50 -17.66
CA THR A 91 24.15 24.13 -17.44
C THR A 91 23.72 23.14 -18.52
N VAL A 92 23.44 21.91 -18.12
CA VAL A 92 22.79 20.90 -18.95
C VAL A 92 21.32 20.78 -18.58
N THR A 93 20.51 20.32 -19.51
CA THR A 93 19.10 19.99 -19.25
C THR A 93 18.91 18.50 -19.39
N THR A 94 18.34 17.87 -18.37
CA THR A 94 18.02 16.45 -18.39
C THR A 94 16.54 16.21 -18.65
N GLU A 95 16.24 15.22 -19.48
CA GLU A 95 14.87 14.84 -19.81
C GLU A 95 14.74 13.31 -19.78
N THR A 96 13.81 12.80 -19.00
CA THR A 96 13.49 11.36 -18.99
C THR A 96 12.57 11.06 -20.17
N THR A 97 12.94 10.08 -20.99
CA THR A 97 12.10 9.60 -22.11
C THR A 97 11.61 8.20 -21.78
N GLY A 98 10.29 8.02 -21.68
CA GLY A 98 9.72 6.75 -21.22
C GLY A 98 10.09 6.44 -19.77
N ILE A 99 10.32 5.15 -19.46
CA ILE A 99 10.55 4.67 -18.08
C ILE A 99 12.01 4.32 -17.78
N ASP A 100 12.87 4.23 -18.80
CA ASP A 100 14.21 3.65 -18.71
C ASP A 100 15.30 4.46 -19.44
N THR A 101 14.98 5.64 -19.99
CA THR A 101 15.97 6.48 -20.68
C THR A 101 16.05 7.90 -20.15
N LEU A 102 17.26 8.45 -20.19
CA LEU A 102 17.62 9.77 -19.74
C LEU A 102 18.46 10.47 -20.82
N ASP A 103 17.92 11.55 -21.37
CA ASP A 103 18.60 12.39 -22.35
C ASP A 103 19.24 13.60 -21.65
N ILE A 104 20.53 13.79 -21.88
CA ILE A 104 21.31 14.92 -21.39
C ILE A 104 21.54 15.87 -22.56
N LYS A 105 20.93 17.06 -22.50
CA LYS A 105 20.98 18.07 -23.56
C LYS A 105 21.95 19.19 -23.18
N PHE A 106 22.89 19.44 -24.08
CA PHE A 106 23.89 20.49 -23.97
C PHE A 106 23.46 21.72 -24.76
N LYS A 107 23.89 22.92 -24.33
CA LYS A 107 23.58 24.16 -25.06
C LYS A 107 24.36 24.27 -26.37
N SER A 108 25.60 23.77 -26.38
CA SER A 108 26.42 23.64 -27.58
C SER A 108 26.82 22.18 -27.77
N PRO A 109 26.83 21.66 -29.02
CA PRO A 109 27.37 20.33 -29.31
C PRO A 109 28.83 20.14 -28.91
N GLU A 110 29.60 21.23 -28.83
CA GLU A 110 30.99 21.21 -28.37
C GLU A 110 31.11 20.87 -26.87
N ASP A 111 30.11 21.22 -26.06
CA ASP A 111 30.10 20.99 -24.61
C ASP A 111 29.93 19.50 -24.25
N VAL A 112 29.50 18.67 -25.20
CA VAL A 112 29.42 17.20 -25.03
C VAL A 112 30.78 16.62 -24.65
N ALA A 113 31.89 17.22 -25.10
CA ALA A 113 33.24 16.79 -24.73
C ALA A 113 33.56 17.00 -23.24
N LEU A 114 32.79 17.83 -22.52
CA LEU A 114 32.92 18.08 -21.09
C LEU A 114 32.21 17.01 -20.24
N ALA A 115 31.47 16.08 -20.86
CA ALA A 115 30.90 14.90 -20.22
C ALA A 115 31.98 13.85 -19.91
N THR A 116 32.94 14.24 -19.08
CA THR A 116 34.05 13.40 -18.64
C THR A 116 33.65 12.51 -17.47
N GLU A 117 34.48 11.50 -17.17
CA GLU A 117 34.22 10.47 -16.16
C GLU A 117 33.88 11.04 -14.78
N ASP A 118 34.48 12.16 -14.38
CA ASP A 118 34.23 12.83 -13.10
C ASP A 118 32.79 13.31 -12.91
N VAL A 119 32.08 13.66 -13.99
CA VAL A 119 30.67 14.06 -13.95
C VAL A 119 29.76 12.86 -14.18
N MET A 120 30.12 12.01 -15.15
CA MET A 120 29.33 10.82 -15.51
C MET A 120 29.39 9.72 -14.45
N ALA A 121 30.34 9.77 -13.50
CA ALA A 121 30.44 8.84 -12.37
C ALA A 121 29.16 8.75 -11.53
N VAL A 122 28.33 9.81 -11.50
CA VAL A 122 27.06 9.85 -10.77
C VAL A 122 26.07 8.78 -11.28
N VAL A 123 26.07 8.56 -12.59
CA VAL A 123 25.19 7.59 -13.27
C VAL A 123 25.91 6.31 -13.65
N ALA A 124 27.22 6.24 -13.43
CA ALA A 124 28.05 5.10 -13.76
C ALA A 124 27.61 3.85 -12.97
N GLY A 125 27.45 2.73 -13.69
CA GLY A 125 27.01 1.45 -13.12
C GLY A 125 25.50 1.28 -13.03
N TYR A 126 24.71 2.35 -13.18
CA TYR A 126 23.25 2.27 -13.27
C TYR A 126 22.74 2.52 -14.69
N LEU A 127 23.35 3.46 -15.40
CA LEU A 127 23.03 3.78 -16.78
C LEU A 127 24.17 3.42 -17.72
N VAL A 128 23.82 3.05 -18.95
CA VAL A 128 24.74 2.83 -20.06
C VAL A 128 24.37 3.74 -21.22
N GLU A 129 25.37 4.11 -22.02
CA GLU A 129 25.11 4.84 -23.25
C GLU A 129 24.31 3.99 -24.24
N ASP A 130 23.32 4.62 -24.86
CA ASP A 130 22.56 4.00 -25.95
C ASP A 130 23.42 3.82 -27.21
N GLU A 131 23.11 2.81 -28.02
CA GLU A 131 23.86 2.47 -29.24
C GLU A 131 23.81 3.61 -30.29
N ASP A 132 22.73 4.40 -30.30
CA ASP A 132 22.51 5.49 -31.25
C ASP A 132 23.22 6.82 -30.88
N ASN A 133 23.97 6.83 -29.77
CA ASN A 133 24.61 8.05 -29.25
C ASN A 133 25.57 8.74 -30.23
N ARG A 134 26.10 8.03 -31.22
CA ARG A 134 27.03 8.62 -32.19
C ARG A 134 26.40 9.76 -33.00
N ALA A 135 25.13 9.64 -33.36
CA ALA A 135 24.40 10.68 -34.08
C ALA A 135 23.96 11.78 -33.11
N LEU A 136 23.38 11.40 -31.98
CA LEU A 136 22.85 12.32 -30.96
C LEU A 136 23.91 13.27 -30.40
N ARG A 137 25.15 12.81 -30.24
CA ARG A 137 26.26 13.67 -29.79
C ARG A 137 26.56 14.83 -30.75
N GLN A 138 26.35 14.66 -32.05
CA GLN A 138 26.52 15.73 -33.03
C GLN A 138 25.45 16.82 -32.88
N GLU A 139 24.30 16.45 -32.29
CA GLU A 139 23.18 17.34 -31.98
C GLU A 139 23.28 17.92 -30.55
N GLY A 140 24.34 17.60 -29.80
CA GLY A 140 24.51 18.04 -28.42
C GLY A 140 23.72 17.23 -27.40
N ILE A 141 23.44 15.95 -27.67
CA ILE A 141 22.65 15.07 -26.80
C ILE A 141 23.44 13.82 -26.44
N ILE A 142 23.43 13.45 -25.16
CA ILE A 142 23.88 12.13 -24.70
C ILE A 142 22.66 11.38 -24.16
N ARG A 143 22.32 10.26 -24.79
CA ARG A 143 21.25 9.36 -24.35
C ARG A 143 21.80 8.24 -23.48
N MET A 144 21.25 8.12 -22.29
CA MET A 144 21.59 7.09 -21.32
C MET A 144 20.38 6.18 -21.14
N LYS A 145 20.60 4.87 -21.03
CA LYS A 145 19.56 3.86 -20.85
C LYS A 145 19.85 2.99 -19.64
N VAL A 146 18.80 2.58 -18.93
CA VAL A 146 18.91 1.59 -17.87
C VAL A 146 19.09 0.19 -18.50
N PRO A 147 20.17 -0.55 -18.19
CA PRO A 147 20.33 -1.92 -18.65
C PRO A 147 19.22 -2.85 -18.13
N GLU A 148 18.83 -3.85 -18.91
CA GLU A 148 17.80 -4.84 -18.51
C GLU A 148 18.15 -5.55 -17.18
N GLN A 149 19.44 -5.77 -16.94
CA GLN A 149 19.92 -6.34 -15.68
C GLN A 149 19.59 -5.43 -14.49
N VAL A 150 19.82 -4.12 -14.62
CA VAL A 150 19.53 -3.13 -13.59
C VAL A 150 18.02 -2.99 -13.38
N ILE A 151 17.21 -3.07 -14.44
CA ILE A 151 15.74 -3.11 -14.34
C ILE A 151 15.29 -4.34 -13.54
N THR A 152 15.86 -5.51 -13.83
CA THR A 152 15.55 -6.76 -13.11
C THR A 152 15.96 -6.71 -11.64
N ASP A 153 17.13 -6.14 -11.34
CA ASP A 153 17.62 -6.01 -9.96
C ASP A 153 16.83 -4.96 -9.17
N THR A 154 16.47 -3.85 -9.82
CA THR A 154 15.57 -2.84 -9.26
C THR A 154 14.21 -3.46 -8.97
N ARG A 155 13.63 -4.21 -9.91
CA ARG A 155 12.36 -4.94 -9.71
C ARG A 155 12.43 -5.86 -8.50
N LYS A 156 13.47 -6.70 -8.39
CA LYS A 156 13.65 -7.59 -7.23
C LYS A 156 13.74 -6.81 -5.92
N THR A 157 14.45 -5.69 -5.93
CA THR A 157 14.62 -4.85 -4.74
C THR A 157 13.29 -4.21 -4.32
N VAL A 158 12.58 -3.58 -5.25
CA VAL A 158 11.31 -2.88 -4.99
C VAL A 158 10.24 -3.88 -4.56
N VAL A 159 10.11 -5.02 -5.25
CA VAL A 159 9.16 -6.09 -4.86
C VAL A 159 9.54 -6.68 -3.51
N GLY A 160 10.83 -6.88 -3.22
CA GLY A 160 11.30 -7.38 -1.93
C GLY A 160 10.99 -6.42 -0.77
N GLN A 161 11.17 -5.12 -0.98
CA GLN A 161 10.83 -4.09 0.01
C GLN A 161 9.32 -4.02 0.27
N ALA A 162 8.51 -4.08 -0.80
CA ALA A 162 7.07 -4.13 -0.69
C ALA A 162 6.61 -5.41 0.03
N LEU A 163 7.22 -6.57 -0.27
CA LEU A 163 6.96 -7.84 0.40
C LEU A 163 7.20 -7.76 1.90
N GLU A 164 8.36 -7.23 2.30
CA GLU A 164 8.72 -7.08 3.71
C GLU A 164 7.80 -6.09 4.43
N THR A 165 7.37 -5.05 3.74
CA THR A 165 6.38 -4.12 4.26
C THR A 165 5.06 -4.82 4.52
N VAL A 166 4.53 -5.56 3.53
CA VAL A 166 3.28 -6.32 3.69
C VAL A 166 3.40 -7.33 4.84
N ARG A 167 4.51 -8.07 4.95
CA ARG A 167 4.75 -9.01 6.07
C ARG A 167 4.65 -8.34 7.42
N ARG A 168 5.42 -7.27 7.65
CA ARG A 168 5.39 -6.53 8.92
C ARG A 168 3.99 -5.99 9.26
N ARG A 169 3.21 -5.58 8.25
CA ARG A 169 1.84 -5.10 8.45
C ARG A 169 0.90 -6.22 8.85
N VAL A 170 1.00 -7.38 8.20
CA VAL A 170 0.20 -8.55 8.53
C VAL A 170 0.56 -9.10 9.91
N ASP A 171 1.85 -9.16 10.25
CA ASP A 171 2.32 -9.56 11.59
C ASP A 171 1.78 -8.63 12.67
N ALA A 172 1.73 -7.32 12.42
CA ALA A 172 1.18 -6.33 13.35
C ALA A 172 -0.33 -6.51 13.61
N MET A 173 -1.05 -7.21 12.72
CA MET A 173 -2.46 -7.58 12.95
C MET A 173 -2.61 -8.81 13.85
N GLY A 174 -1.51 -9.47 14.23
CA GLY A 174 -1.55 -10.68 15.06
C GLY A 174 -2.10 -11.90 14.33
N MET A 175 -2.06 -11.91 12.99
CA MET A 175 -2.52 -13.04 12.20
C MET A 175 -1.59 -14.23 12.38
N SER A 176 -2.19 -15.38 12.68
CA SER A 176 -1.45 -16.63 12.82
C SER A 176 -1.26 -17.24 11.43
N GLU A 177 -0.02 -17.28 10.97
CA GLU A 177 0.42 -18.02 9.78
C GLU A 177 -0.05 -17.50 8.40
N PRO A 178 0.14 -16.21 8.07
CA PRO A 178 -0.13 -15.72 6.72
C PRO A 178 0.85 -16.30 5.69
N ASN A 179 0.38 -16.59 4.47
CA ASN A 179 1.24 -16.98 3.35
C ASN A 179 1.43 -15.78 2.42
N ILE A 180 2.65 -15.24 2.38
CA ILE A 180 2.96 -13.99 1.65
C ILE A 180 4.20 -14.22 0.79
N TYR A 181 4.01 -14.12 -0.53
CA TYR A 181 5.06 -14.42 -1.50
C TYR A 181 5.00 -13.49 -2.72
N PRO A 182 6.15 -13.19 -3.35
CA PRO A 182 6.19 -12.40 -4.57
C PRO A 182 5.83 -13.25 -5.79
N LYS A 183 5.09 -12.65 -6.73
CA LYS A 183 4.70 -13.20 -8.04
C LYS A 183 5.02 -12.16 -9.12
N ASN A 184 6.20 -12.24 -9.72
CA ASN A 184 6.70 -11.24 -10.69
C ASN A 184 6.72 -9.80 -10.13
N ARG A 185 5.79 -8.96 -10.59
CA ARG A 185 5.59 -7.56 -10.14
C ARG A 185 4.47 -7.44 -9.10
N GLN A 186 3.96 -8.57 -8.63
CA GLN A 186 2.87 -8.62 -7.67
C GLN A 186 3.33 -9.25 -6.36
N ILE A 187 2.62 -8.93 -5.28
CA ILE A 187 2.72 -9.62 -4.01
C ILE A 187 1.39 -10.31 -3.77
N VAL A 188 1.46 -11.62 -3.57
CA VAL A 188 0.31 -12.44 -3.21
C VAL A 188 0.26 -12.56 -1.70
N VAL A 189 -0.93 -12.31 -1.15
CA VAL A 189 -1.21 -12.33 0.29
C VAL A 189 -2.38 -13.27 0.53
N GLU A 190 -2.13 -14.38 1.20
CA GLU A 190 -3.12 -15.38 1.58
C GLU A 190 -3.27 -15.39 3.10
N LEU A 191 -4.46 -15.06 3.58
CA LEU A 191 -4.76 -14.90 5.01
C LEU A 191 -5.82 -15.91 5.45
N PRO A 192 -5.45 -16.99 6.16
CA PRO A 192 -6.40 -17.98 6.65
C PRO A 192 -7.20 -17.41 7.83
N GLY A 193 -8.49 -17.77 7.91
CA GLY A 193 -9.31 -17.45 9.09
C GLY A 193 -9.68 -15.98 9.27
N VAL A 194 -9.56 -15.13 8.23
CA VAL A 194 -10.27 -13.84 8.18
C VAL A 194 -11.77 -14.13 8.01
N SER A 195 -12.41 -14.39 9.15
CA SER A 195 -13.72 -15.02 9.30
C SER A 195 -14.90 -14.28 8.66
N ASP A 196 -14.72 -13.02 8.29
CA ASP A 196 -15.84 -12.17 7.90
C ASP A 196 -16.07 -12.13 6.38
N THR A 197 -15.03 -12.34 5.56
CA THR A 197 -15.17 -12.23 4.08
C THR A 197 -15.97 -13.38 3.46
N THR A 198 -15.67 -14.64 3.80
CA THR A 198 -16.49 -15.78 3.36
C THR A 198 -17.90 -15.74 3.92
N THR A 199 -18.09 -15.18 5.12
CA THR A 199 -19.42 -15.06 5.74
C THR A 199 -20.25 -13.97 5.06
N GLU A 200 -19.65 -12.83 4.73
CA GLU A 200 -20.29 -11.73 4.00
C GLU A 200 -20.59 -12.12 2.55
N LEU A 201 -19.66 -12.79 1.87
CA LEU A 201 -19.90 -13.32 0.52
C LEU A 201 -21.02 -14.37 0.51
N ARG A 202 -21.02 -15.30 1.48
CA ARG A 202 -22.13 -16.26 1.67
C ARG A 202 -23.44 -15.54 1.94
N ALA A 203 -23.45 -14.53 2.80
CA ALA A 203 -24.66 -13.78 3.12
C ALA A 203 -25.21 -13.04 1.89
N ALA A 204 -24.33 -12.36 1.14
CA ALA A 204 -24.70 -11.66 -0.08
C ALA A 204 -25.18 -12.61 -1.19
N ALA A 205 -24.51 -13.76 -1.38
CA ALA A 205 -24.94 -14.78 -2.32
C ALA A 205 -26.33 -15.35 -1.95
N ASN A 206 -26.55 -15.65 -0.66
CA ASN A 206 -27.84 -16.13 -0.17
C ASN A 206 -28.95 -15.07 -0.36
N GLU A 207 -28.66 -13.80 -0.08
CA GLU A 207 -29.62 -12.71 -0.32
C GLU A 207 -29.96 -12.57 -1.81
N ALA A 208 -28.97 -12.60 -2.69
CA ALA A 208 -29.16 -12.54 -4.13
C ALA A 208 -29.99 -13.73 -4.66
N VAL A 209 -29.74 -14.95 -4.17
CA VAL A 209 -30.53 -16.14 -4.53
C VAL A 209 -31.96 -16.06 -3.98
N ASN A 210 -32.16 -15.50 -2.79
CA ASN A 210 -33.52 -15.26 -2.28
C ASN A 210 -34.30 -14.27 -3.16
N GLN A 211 -33.64 -13.20 -3.64
CA GLN A 211 -34.25 -12.27 -4.61
C GLN A 211 -34.51 -12.95 -5.96
N LEU A 212 -33.56 -13.76 -6.45
CA LEU A 212 -33.73 -14.59 -7.64
C LEU A 212 -34.98 -15.46 -7.53
N PHE A 213 -35.18 -16.13 -6.39
CA PHE A 213 -36.34 -16.98 -6.14
C PHE A 213 -37.63 -16.18 -6.13
N ALA A 214 -37.64 -14.98 -5.53
CA ALA A 214 -38.82 -14.11 -5.56
C ALA A 214 -39.18 -13.71 -7.00
N ILE A 215 -38.19 -13.39 -7.84
CA ILE A 215 -38.39 -12.99 -9.24
C ILE A 215 -38.88 -14.15 -10.10
N VAL A 216 -38.24 -15.31 -10.01
CA VAL A 216 -38.62 -16.51 -10.78
C VAL A 216 -39.98 -17.05 -10.32
N SER A 217 -40.28 -17.00 -9.02
CA SER A 217 -41.59 -17.37 -8.48
C SER A 217 -42.69 -16.44 -8.99
N ALA A 218 -42.43 -15.13 -9.08
CA ALA A 218 -43.37 -14.18 -9.65
C ALA A 218 -43.60 -14.39 -11.16
N HIS A 219 -42.59 -14.92 -11.87
CA HIS A 219 -42.66 -15.21 -13.30
C HIS A 219 -43.42 -16.52 -13.62
N ALA A 220 -43.07 -17.63 -12.94
CA ALA A 220 -43.52 -18.97 -13.31
C ALA A 220 -44.19 -19.76 -12.17
N GLY A 221 -44.13 -19.28 -10.92
CA GLY A 221 -44.77 -19.94 -9.77
C GLY A 221 -44.26 -21.34 -9.44
N VAL A 222 -43.02 -21.66 -9.83
CA VAL A 222 -42.42 -22.99 -9.66
C VAL A 222 -41.75 -23.14 -8.28
N PRO A 223 -41.78 -24.34 -7.68
CA PRO A 223 -41.02 -24.61 -6.48
C PRO A 223 -39.53 -24.61 -6.80
N MET A 224 -38.73 -23.97 -5.95
CA MET A 224 -37.28 -23.91 -6.07
C MET A 224 -36.63 -24.30 -4.75
N SER A 225 -35.45 -24.88 -4.84
CA SER A 225 -34.62 -25.18 -3.68
C SER A 225 -33.18 -24.79 -3.96
N SER A 226 -32.47 -24.35 -2.93
CA SER A 226 -31.05 -24.05 -2.99
C SER A 226 -30.27 -24.95 -2.05
N VAL A 227 -29.07 -25.31 -2.45
CA VAL A 227 -28.08 -25.98 -1.61
C VAL A 227 -26.78 -25.20 -1.75
N GLU A 228 -26.12 -24.92 -0.63
CA GLU A 228 -24.78 -24.32 -0.68
C GLU A 228 -23.82 -25.27 -1.42
N ASN A 229 -23.07 -24.72 -2.37
CA ASN A 229 -22.10 -25.51 -3.09
C ASN A 229 -20.95 -25.87 -2.13
N ARG A 230 -20.57 -27.14 -2.11
CA ARG A 230 -19.56 -27.65 -1.18
C ARG A 230 -18.13 -27.26 -1.57
N ASP A 231 -17.92 -27.00 -2.85
CA ASP A 231 -16.61 -26.73 -3.44
C ASP A 231 -16.35 -25.22 -3.58
N ASP A 232 -17.40 -24.39 -3.66
CA ASP A 232 -17.28 -22.93 -3.66
C ASP A 232 -18.28 -22.30 -2.67
N PRO A 233 -17.82 -21.76 -1.53
CA PRO A 233 -18.68 -21.15 -0.53
C PRO A 233 -19.39 -19.87 -1.00
N GLY A 234 -18.97 -19.26 -2.11
CA GLY A 234 -19.67 -18.15 -2.76
C GLY A 234 -20.68 -18.58 -3.82
N ALA A 235 -20.82 -19.88 -4.06
CA ALA A 235 -21.73 -20.45 -5.04
C ALA A 235 -22.88 -21.23 -4.38
N ILE A 236 -24.04 -21.18 -5.02
CA ILE A 236 -25.27 -21.82 -4.56
C ILE A 236 -25.86 -22.60 -5.72
N ASP A 237 -26.11 -23.88 -5.50
CA ASP A 237 -26.77 -24.74 -6.46
C ASP A 237 -28.29 -24.55 -6.33
N VAL A 238 -28.90 -24.06 -7.40
CA VAL A 238 -30.35 -23.85 -7.50
C VAL A 238 -30.96 -24.99 -8.28
N ARG A 239 -31.93 -25.69 -7.67
CA ARG A 239 -32.73 -26.72 -8.32
C ARG A 239 -34.15 -26.24 -8.59
N ILE A 240 -34.60 -26.43 -9.83
CA ILE A 240 -35.97 -26.21 -10.30
C ILE A 240 -36.49 -27.53 -10.87
N PRO A 241 -37.28 -28.31 -10.10
CA PRO A 241 -37.76 -29.61 -10.55
C PRO A 241 -38.60 -29.54 -11.83
N GLU A 242 -38.47 -30.54 -12.69
CA GLU A 242 -39.25 -30.73 -13.92
C GLU A 242 -39.09 -29.62 -14.98
N GLN A 243 -38.11 -28.72 -14.81
CA GLN A 243 -37.89 -27.56 -15.68
C GLN A 243 -36.40 -27.38 -15.98
N ASP A 244 -36.09 -26.73 -17.10
CA ASP A 244 -34.73 -26.26 -17.37
C ASP A 244 -34.45 -25.00 -16.55
N ALA A 245 -33.66 -25.15 -15.48
CA ALA A 245 -33.42 -24.10 -14.50
C ALA A 245 -32.76 -22.86 -15.14
N ARG A 246 -31.73 -23.09 -15.97
CA ARG A 246 -30.98 -22.03 -16.63
C ARG A 246 -31.85 -21.26 -17.62
N LYS A 247 -32.66 -21.98 -18.41
CA LYS A 247 -33.58 -21.37 -19.37
C LYS A 247 -34.69 -20.58 -18.67
N LEU A 248 -35.29 -21.13 -17.62
CA LEU A 248 -36.37 -20.47 -16.90
C LEU A 248 -35.88 -19.19 -16.19
N ILE A 249 -34.69 -19.24 -15.57
CA ILE A 249 -34.07 -18.05 -14.99
C ILE A 249 -33.81 -17.02 -16.09
N ALA A 250 -33.23 -17.40 -17.23
CA ALA A 250 -32.98 -16.48 -18.33
C ALA A 250 -34.28 -15.81 -18.85
N GLU A 251 -35.38 -16.56 -18.95
CA GLU A 251 -36.69 -16.03 -19.34
C GLU A 251 -37.27 -15.04 -18.32
N ALA A 252 -37.04 -15.27 -17.02
CA ALA A 252 -37.55 -14.40 -15.95
C ALA A 252 -36.89 -13.00 -15.90
N PHE A 253 -35.63 -12.88 -16.36
CA PHE A 253 -34.91 -11.60 -16.40
C PHE A 253 -34.96 -10.91 -17.76
N GLY A 254 -35.10 -11.68 -18.84
CA GLY A 254 -35.09 -11.15 -20.20
C GLY A 254 -33.68 -10.96 -20.76
N PRO A 255 -33.54 -10.84 -22.10
CA PRO A 255 -32.25 -10.85 -22.78
C PRO A 255 -31.40 -9.60 -22.54
N ASP A 256 -32.01 -8.48 -22.14
CA ASP A 256 -31.33 -7.20 -21.87
C ASP A 256 -30.56 -7.19 -20.54
N LYS A 257 -30.86 -8.15 -19.66
CA LYS A 257 -30.23 -8.30 -18.34
C LYS A 257 -29.20 -9.42 -18.28
N LEU A 258 -29.00 -10.13 -19.39
CA LEU A 258 -28.10 -11.27 -19.50
C LEU A 258 -26.86 -10.90 -20.32
N LEU A 259 -25.69 -11.02 -19.70
CA LEU A 259 -24.40 -10.87 -20.36
C LEU A 259 -23.69 -12.22 -20.41
N THR A 260 -22.94 -12.50 -21.47
CA THR A 260 -22.14 -13.73 -21.57
C THR A 260 -20.69 -13.39 -21.27
N ALA A 261 -20.13 -14.00 -20.23
CA ALA A 261 -18.73 -13.82 -19.85
C ALA A 261 -17.79 -14.65 -20.73
N GLU A 262 -16.49 -14.34 -20.67
CA GLU A 262 -15.45 -15.05 -21.46
C GLU A 262 -15.34 -16.53 -21.10
N ASP A 263 -15.66 -16.90 -19.86
CA ASP A 263 -15.67 -18.27 -19.36
C ASP A 263 -16.93 -19.07 -19.76
N GLY A 264 -17.84 -18.45 -20.52
CA GLY A 264 -19.11 -19.04 -20.95
C GLY A 264 -20.23 -18.97 -19.90
N SER A 265 -19.98 -18.38 -18.72
CA SER A 265 -21.03 -18.12 -17.74
C SER A 265 -22.00 -17.03 -18.23
N GLN A 266 -23.23 -17.06 -17.71
CA GLN A 266 -24.25 -16.06 -18.01
C GLN A 266 -24.45 -15.15 -16.79
N GLU A 267 -23.98 -13.91 -16.88
CA GLU A 267 -24.17 -12.90 -15.85
C GLU A 267 -25.55 -12.27 -15.94
N ILE A 268 -26.18 -12.08 -14.78
CA ILE A 268 -27.47 -11.45 -14.60
C ILE A 268 -27.24 -10.14 -13.85
N VAL A 269 -27.45 -9.02 -14.54
CA VAL A 269 -27.26 -7.68 -13.99
C VAL A 269 -28.62 -6.99 -13.91
N ASP A 270 -29.25 -7.06 -12.72
CA ASP A 270 -30.58 -6.48 -12.47
C ASP A 270 -30.64 -5.88 -11.06
N ASP A 271 -31.10 -4.64 -10.95
CA ASP A 271 -31.17 -3.90 -9.68
C ASP A 271 -32.03 -4.61 -8.62
N ARG A 272 -32.98 -5.46 -9.03
CA ARG A 272 -33.85 -6.23 -8.13
C ARG A 272 -33.09 -7.30 -7.33
N LEU A 273 -31.92 -7.73 -7.81
CA LEU A 273 -31.08 -8.71 -7.12
C LEU A 273 -30.22 -8.09 -6.02
N GLY A 274 -30.09 -6.76 -5.99
CA GLY A 274 -29.20 -6.03 -5.07
C GLY A 274 -27.70 -6.14 -5.44
N VAL A 275 -27.27 -7.29 -5.95
CA VAL A 275 -25.93 -7.57 -6.47
C VAL A 275 -26.01 -8.41 -7.75
N ALA A 276 -25.04 -8.26 -8.64
CA ALA A 276 -24.97 -9.06 -9.87
C ALA A 276 -24.54 -10.51 -9.57
N ILE A 277 -25.16 -11.46 -10.28
CA ILE A 277 -24.88 -12.90 -10.14
C ILE A 277 -24.53 -13.51 -11.50
N ALA A 278 -23.84 -14.64 -11.51
CA ALA A 278 -23.50 -15.41 -12.69
C ALA A 278 -24.00 -16.85 -12.57
N MET A 279 -24.68 -17.33 -13.62
CA MET A 279 -24.97 -18.74 -13.82
C MET A 279 -23.74 -19.41 -14.43
N VAL A 280 -23.10 -20.30 -13.67
CA VAL A 280 -21.86 -20.99 -14.04
C VAL A 280 -22.11 -21.92 -15.24
N ALA A 281 -21.21 -21.90 -16.21
CA ALA A 281 -21.28 -22.77 -17.38
C ALA A 281 -21.20 -24.25 -16.96
N PRO A 282 -21.95 -25.16 -17.60
CA PRO A 282 -21.81 -26.59 -17.33
C PRO A 282 -20.39 -27.07 -17.62
N ASP A 283 -19.88 -27.98 -16.79
CA ASP A 283 -18.57 -28.58 -17.02
C ASP A 283 -18.56 -29.31 -18.38
N PRO A 284 -17.64 -28.99 -19.31
CA PRO A 284 -17.56 -29.64 -20.62
C PRO A 284 -17.32 -31.15 -20.55
N GLY A 285 -16.92 -31.71 -19.41
CA GLY A 285 -16.73 -33.13 -19.18
C GLY A 285 -17.90 -33.88 -18.54
N ALA A 286 -18.95 -33.20 -18.07
CA ALA A 286 -20.08 -33.78 -17.35
C ALA A 286 -21.40 -33.62 -18.12
N GLU A 287 -22.32 -34.58 -17.97
CA GLU A 287 -23.67 -34.44 -18.53
C GLU A 287 -24.44 -33.40 -17.69
N PRO A 288 -24.92 -32.29 -18.29
CA PRO A 288 -25.59 -31.22 -17.54
C PRO A 288 -26.94 -31.70 -17.01
N ASP A 289 -27.18 -31.56 -15.71
CA ASP A 289 -28.51 -31.72 -15.12
C ASP A 289 -29.33 -30.46 -15.46
N PRO A 290 -30.37 -30.56 -16.32
CA PRO A 290 -31.14 -29.40 -16.74
C PRO A 290 -31.92 -28.76 -15.59
N GLU A 291 -32.21 -29.51 -14.52
CA GLU A 291 -32.96 -29.00 -13.36
C GLU A 291 -32.07 -28.23 -12.38
N MET A 292 -30.76 -28.24 -12.58
CA MET A 292 -29.78 -27.65 -11.67
C MET A 292 -28.96 -26.56 -12.36
N VAL A 293 -28.74 -25.44 -11.66
CA VAL A 293 -27.79 -24.42 -12.08
C VAL A 293 -27.03 -23.89 -10.88
N THR A 294 -25.71 -23.82 -11.00
CA THR A 294 -24.86 -23.18 -10.00
C THR A 294 -24.84 -21.67 -10.25
N VAL A 295 -25.19 -20.90 -9.22
CA VAL A 295 -25.22 -19.44 -9.22
C VAL A 295 -24.15 -18.93 -8.27
N LYS A 296 -23.31 -18.00 -8.72
CA LYS A 296 -22.30 -17.31 -7.88
C LYS A 296 -22.40 -15.80 -8.04
N LEU A 297 -21.79 -15.03 -7.14
CA LEU A 297 -21.60 -13.59 -7.37
C LEU A 297 -20.67 -13.38 -8.58
N THR A 298 -20.90 -12.34 -9.37
CA THR A 298 -19.90 -11.92 -10.37
C THR A 298 -18.64 -11.43 -9.68
N ASP A 299 -17.49 -11.45 -10.36
CA ASP A 299 -16.23 -10.96 -9.78
C ASP A 299 -16.36 -9.50 -9.32
N TYR A 300 -17.04 -8.67 -10.12
CA TYR A 300 -17.34 -7.29 -9.76
C TYR A 300 -18.23 -7.16 -8.50
N ALA A 301 -19.30 -7.96 -8.40
CA ALA A 301 -20.20 -7.92 -7.24
C ALA A 301 -19.50 -8.45 -5.97
N ARG A 302 -18.66 -9.48 -6.13
CA ARG A 302 -17.83 -10.05 -5.07
C ARG A 302 -16.88 -8.99 -4.51
N ASP A 303 -16.19 -8.25 -5.38
CA ASP A 303 -15.31 -7.16 -4.97
C ASP A 303 -16.07 -6.05 -4.25
N GLN A 304 -17.26 -5.66 -4.74
CA GLN A 304 -18.09 -4.64 -4.10
C GLN A 304 -18.55 -5.04 -2.69
N VAL A 305 -18.94 -6.30 -2.49
CA VAL A 305 -19.35 -6.84 -1.18
C VAL A 305 -18.15 -6.83 -0.23
N LEU A 306 -16.99 -7.31 -0.67
CA LEU A 306 -15.77 -7.30 0.13
C LEU A 306 -15.30 -5.89 0.45
N GLU A 307 -15.35 -4.97 -0.51
CA GLU A 307 -15.04 -3.56 -0.27
C GLU A 307 -15.98 -2.93 0.75
N SER A 308 -17.22 -3.39 0.88
CA SER A 308 -18.17 -2.88 1.88
C SER A 308 -17.91 -3.42 3.30
N SER A 309 -17.19 -4.54 3.41
CA SER A 309 -16.84 -5.20 4.66
C SER A 309 -16.01 -4.31 5.57
N SER A 310 -16.38 -4.29 6.85
CA SER A 310 -15.62 -3.53 7.85
C SER A 310 -14.24 -4.11 8.11
N ASP A 311 -14.08 -5.43 7.98
CA ASP A 311 -12.84 -6.14 8.27
C ASP A 311 -11.88 -6.11 7.08
N PHE A 312 -12.39 -6.25 5.86
CA PHE A 312 -11.61 -6.01 4.65
C PHE A 312 -11.11 -4.58 4.59
N ARG A 313 -11.98 -3.57 4.84
CA ARG A 313 -11.56 -2.16 4.87
C ARG A 313 -10.53 -1.87 5.95
N ARG A 314 -10.62 -2.50 7.12
CA ARG A 314 -9.60 -2.36 8.18
C ARG A 314 -8.26 -2.90 7.71
N LEU A 315 -8.28 -4.07 7.08
CA LEU A 315 -7.09 -4.76 6.58
C LEU A 315 -6.44 -4.00 5.43
N LEU A 316 -7.26 -3.62 4.44
CA LEU A 316 -6.87 -2.77 3.32
C LEU A 316 -6.30 -1.45 3.86
N LYS A 317 -6.96 -0.79 4.81
CA LYS A 317 -6.46 0.44 5.42
C LYS A 317 -5.19 0.25 6.26
N VAL A 318 -4.86 -0.96 6.74
CA VAL A 318 -3.59 -1.23 7.43
C VAL A 318 -2.46 -1.47 6.42
N ILE A 319 -2.75 -2.12 5.30
CA ILE A 319 -1.83 -2.33 4.18
C ILE A 319 -1.59 -1.01 3.42
N GLU A 320 -2.65 -0.27 3.12
CA GLU A 320 -2.68 1.02 2.42
C GLU A 320 -2.33 2.21 3.30
N ARG A 321 -2.42 2.11 4.65
CA ARG A 321 -1.83 3.14 5.51
C ARG A 321 -0.32 3.09 5.35
N ALA A 322 0.13 3.87 4.37
CA ALA A 322 1.18 4.83 4.54
C ALA A 322 0.90 5.67 5.80
N ALA A 323 1.15 5.11 6.99
CA ALA A 323 1.75 5.90 8.04
C ALA A 323 3.21 6.11 7.63
N VAL A 324 3.42 6.85 6.53
CA VAL A 324 4.74 7.39 6.22
C VAL A 324 4.90 8.50 7.24
N LEU A 325 5.58 8.17 8.33
CA LEU A 325 6.05 9.19 9.23
C LEU A 325 7.18 9.90 8.47
N GLU A 326 6.81 10.96 7.75
CA GLU A 326 7.75 11.82 7.04
C GLU A 326 8.27 12.86 8.02
N MET A 327 9.58 12.81 8.26
CA MET A 327 10.26 13.82 9.05
C MET A 327 10.91 14.79 8.07
N HIS A 328 10.43 16.02 8.10
CA HIS A 328 10.98 17.14 7.35
C HIS A 328 11.86 17.98 8.27
N LEU A 329 13.03 18.39 7.79
CA LEU A 329 13.89 19.30 8.53
C LEU A 329 13.28 20.70 8.56
N VAL A 330 13.31 21.33 9.74
CA VAL A 330 12.95 22.75 9.92
C VAL A 330 14.10 23.61 9.42
N ASP A 331 13.75 24.59 8.58
CA ASP A 331 14.66 25.53 7.94
C ASP A 331 14.09 26.96 8.06
N ASP A 332 13.95 27.41 9.31
CA ASP A 332 13.41 28.74 9.65
C ASP A 332 14.42 29.88 9.36
N GLU A 333 15.67 29.56 8.97
CA GLU A 333 16.77 30.52 8.76
C GLU A 333 17.11 30.79 7.29
N ALA A 334 16.74 29.89 6.37
CA ALA A 334 17.07 30.03 4.97
C ALA A 334 16.61 31.39 4.40
N GLU A 335 17.55 32.08 3.75
CA GLU A 335 17.28 33.35 3.09
C GLU A 335 16.23 33.18 1.99
N PHE A 336 15.19 34.01 2.04
CA PHE A 336 14.16 34.00 1.03
C PHE A 336 14.58 34.87 -0.15
N LYS A 337 14.96 34.23 -1.26
CA LYS A 337 15.36 34.92 -2.50
C LYS A 337 16.49 35.92 -2.21
N ASP A 338 16.56 37.03 -2.95
CA ASP A 338 17.58 38.06 -2.80
C ASP A 338 17.30 39.04 -1.63
N THR A 339 16.43 38.68 -0.68
CA THR A 339 16.06 39.56 0.44
C THR A 339 17.12 39.60 1.55
N GLY A 340 18.02 38.62 1.59
CA GLY A 340 19.01 38.46 2.66
C GLY A 340 18.40 38.19 4.03
N LYS A 341 17.13 37.72 4.08
CA LYS A 341 16.37 37.54 5.32
C LYS A 341 15.56 36.24 5.26
N PRO A 342 15.31 35.59 6.42
CA PRO A 342 14.42 34.44 6.48
C PRO A 342 13.00 34.77 6.01
N TYR A 343 12.31 33.80 5.42
CA TYR A 343 11.02 33.99 4.76
C TYR A 343 9.96 34.67 5.64
N LEU A 344 9.74 34.19 6.86
CA LEU A 344 8.73 34.76 7.78
C LEU A 344 9.11 36.17 8.24
N ARG A 345 10.40 36.49 8.32
CA ARG A 345 10.86 37.85 8.60
C ARG A 345 10.62 38.76 7.40
N ALA A 346 11.01 38.33 6.20
CA ALA A 346 10.81 39.09 4.97
C ALA A 346 9.32 39.44 4.75
N LEU A 347 8.42 38.49 4.99
CA LEU A 347 6.97 38.70 4.90
C LEU A 347 6.45 39.74 5.89
N PHE A 348 6.95 39.69 7.12
CA PHE A 348 6.55 40.61 8.18
C PHE A 348 6.99 42.03 7.85
N GLU A 349 8.26 42.20 7.46
CA GLU A 349 8.83 43.50 7.11
C GLU A 349 8.23 44.09 5.83
N ALA A 350 7.75 43.25 4.91
CA ALA A 350 7.00 43.68 3.73
C ALA A 350 5.55 44.10 4.03
N GLY A 351 5.08 43.93 5.26
CA GLY A 351 3.79 44.47 5.73
C GLY A 351 2.56 43.62 5.37
N TYR A 352 2.73 42.35 4.99
CA TYR A 352 1.61 41.47 4.66
C TYR A 352 0.82 41.03 5.90
N VAL A 353 1.45 40.98 7.08
CA VAL A 353 0.78 40.68 8.34
C VAL A 353 0.24 41.97 8.95
N THR A 354 -1.06 42.21 8.78
CA THR A 354 -1.74 43.41 9.28
C THR A 354 -2.59 43.13 10.52
N GLN A 355 -2.87 44.18 11.29
CA GLN A 355 -3.76 44.08 12.45
C GLN A 355 -5.16 43.65 12.01
N GLY A 356 -5.76 42.70 12.74
CA GLY A 356 -7.10 42.18 12.47
C GLY A 356 -7.14 40.84 11.72
N LEU A 357 -6.00 40.32 11.24
CA LEU A 357 -5.92 39.01 10.59
C LEU A 357 -6.05 37.82 11.55
N GLY A 358 -6.02 38.04 12.86
CA GLY A 358 -5.98 36.96 13.85
C GLY A 358 -4.63 36.23 13.90
N ILE A 359 -3.58 36.83 13.35
CA ILE A 359 -2.21 36.32 13.33
C ILE A 359 -1.35 37.17 14.27
N SER A 360 -0.69 36.55 15.23
CA SER A 360 0.36 37.16 16.02
C SER A 360 1.73 36.78 15.46
N VAL A 361 2.70 37.68 15.55
CA VAL A 361 4.08 37.44 15.14
C VAL A 361 4.96 37.57 16.37
N ASN A 362 5.86 36.62 16.56
CA ASN A 362 6.84 36.67 17.63
C ASN A 362 8.23 36.36 17.07
N MET A 363 9.24 36.95 17.71
CA MET A 363 10.64 36.57 17.54
C MET A 363 10.94 35.60 18.68
N GLU A 364 11.17 34.34 18.35
CA GLU A 364 11.53 33.34 19.35
C GLU A 364 13.03 33.44 19.67
N GLY A 365 13.41 33.04 20.89
CA GLY A 365 14.81 32.81 21.23
C GLY A 365 15.27 31.42 20.80
N ASP A 366 16.59 31.21 20.77
CA ASP A 366 17.26 30.04 20.18
C ASP A 366 16.61 28.70 20.53
N TYR A 367 16.50 27.80 19.55
CA TYR A 367 16.10 26.41 19.76
C TYR A 367 17.01 25.43 19.01
N GLY A 368 17.38 24.33 19.67
CA GLY A 368 18.32 23.33 19.13
C GLY A 368 19.12 22.61 20.22
N ARG A 369 20.00 21.67 19.84
CA ARG A 369 20.92 21.00 20.78
C ARG A 369 22.36 21.06 20.24
N PRO A 370 23.18 22.03 20.69
CA PRO A 370 24.56 22.18 20.21
C PRO A 370 25.44 20.97 20.60
N GLU A 371 25.14 20.29 21.70
CA GLU A 371 25.99 19.22 22.26
C GLU A 371 26.05 17.93 21.42
N LYS A 372 25.24 17.79 20.35
CA LYS A 372 25.21 16.59 19.50
C LYS A 372 25.41 16.88 18.01
N GLY A 373 26.03 18.02 17.67
CA GLY A 373 26.21 18.40 16.26
C GLY A 373 24.92 18.86 15.58
N GLY A 374 23.88 19.18 16.36
CA GLY A 374 22.66 19.79 15.84
C GLY A 374 22.88 21.26 15.51
N VAL A 375 22.18 21.74 14.49
CA VAL A 375 22.10 23.17 14.16
C VAL A 375 21.25 23.86 15.25
N VAL A 376 21.74 24.99 15.76
CA VAL A 376 20.96 25.88 16.62
C VAL A 376 20.29 26.88 15.68
N VAL A 377 18.96 26.96 15.75
CA VAL A 377 18.23 28.01 15.06
C VAL A 377 18.20 29.22 15.98
N GLU A 378 18.81 30.32 15.55
CA GLU A 378 18.92 31.56 16.30
C GLU A 378 17.84 32.55 15.84
N GLU A 379 17.15 33.16 16.81
CA GLU A 379 16.23 34.28 16.58
C GLU A 379 15.13 34.12 15.47
N PRO A 380 14.41 32.98 15.35
CA PRO A 380 13.48 32.77 14.25
C PRO A 380 12.17 33.56 14.42
N PHE A 381 11.62 34.01 13.28
CA PHE A 381 10.29 34.60 13.23
C PHE A 381 9.24 33.51 13.14
N ALA A 382 8.27 33.52 14.06
CA ALA A 382 7.15 32.60 14.06
C ALA A 382 5.82 33.35 14.06
N TYR A 383 4.89 32.89 13.21
CA TYR A 383 3.51 33.38 13.18
C TYR A 383 2.62 32.39 13.90
N TYR A 384 1.68 32.90 14.70
CA TYR A 384 0.75 32.11 15.48
C TYR A 384 -0.70 32.51 15.24
N ALA A 385 -1.59 31.53 15.36
CA ALA A 385 -3.03 31.75 15.35
C ALA A 385 -3.75 30.72 16.23
N LEU A 386 -4.94 31.06 16.70
CA LEU A 386 -5.83 30.12 17.42
C LEU A 386 -6.31 28.99 16.51
N GLU A 387 -6.62 29.31 15.25
CA GLU A 387 -7.13 28.39 14.24
C GLU A 387 -6.09 28.21 13.13
N ARG A 388 -5.88 26.96 12.70
CA ARG A 388 -4.91 26.64 11.64
C ARG A 388 -5.32 27.27 10.31
N GLU A 389 -6.62 27.26 10.04
CA GLU A 389 -7.27 27.79 8.84
C GLU A 389 -6.99 29.28 8.67
N THR A 390 -6.70 30.01 9.75
CA THR A 390 -6.33 31.43 9.68
C THR A 390 -4.95 31.61 9.05
N LEU A 391 -3.97 30.78 9.43
CA LEU A 391 -2.63 30.80 8.84
C LEU A 391 -2.66 30.28 7.39
N GLU A 392 -3.40 29.18 7.13
CA GLU A 392 -3.52 28.63 5.78
C GLU A 392 -4.13 29.62 4.79
N ARG A 393 -5.22 30.30 5.17
CA ARG A 393 -5.83 31.34 4.33
C ARG A 393 -4.86 32.48 4.06
N PHE A 394 -4.10 32.90 5.05
CA PHE A 394 -3.09 33.93 4.89
C PHE A 394 -2.03 33.53 3.86
N PHE A 395 -1.37 32.38 4.02
CA PHE A 395 -0.32 31.94 3.08
C PHE A 395 -0.87 31.65 1.68
N ASN A 396 -2.08 31.11 1.56
CA ASN A 396 -2.72 30.86 0.26
C ASN A 396 -3.13 32.15 -0.47
N SER A 397 -3.34 33.24 0.27
CA SER A 397 -3.68 34.56 -0.29
C SER A 397 -2.48 35.38 -0.75
N LEU A 398 -1.25 34.93 -0.45
CA LEU A 398 -0.05 35.66 -0.80
C LEU A 398 0.15 35.73 -2.33
N PRO A 399 0.66 36.86 -2.85
CA PRO A 399 1.04 36.99 -4.25
C PRO A 399 2.11 35.96 -4.68
N ALA A 400 2.22 35.72 -5.99
CA ALA A 400 3.14 34.70 -6.53
C ALA A 400 4.61 34.98 -6.18
N GLU A 401 5.00 36.25 -6.07
CA GLU A 401 6.33 36.68 -5.66
C GLU A 401 6.68 36.32 -4.21
N TRP A 402 5.71 35.95 -3.39
CA TRP A 402 5.91 35.49 -2.01
C TRP A 402 5.77 33.98 -1.85
N ARG A 403 5.60 33.22 -2.93
CA ARG A 403 5.61 31.77 -2.85
C ARG A 403 7.02 31.26 -2.56
N LEU A 404 7.10 30.31 -1.63
CA LEU A 404 8.32 29.55 -1.35
C LEU A 404 8.78 28.77 -2.60
N PRO A 405 10.09 28.54 -2.77
CA PRO A 405 10.59 27.64 -3.79
C PRO A 405 10.04 26.23 -3.55
N ALA A 406 9.99 25.39 -4.60
CA ALA A 406 9.46 24.02 -4.50
C ALA A 406 10.17 23.17 -3.43
N THR A 407 11.41 23.53 -3.07
CA THR A 407 12.22 22.88 -2.04
C THR A 407 11.73 23.13 -0.61
N HIS A 408 10.84 24.10 -0.37
CA HIS A 408 10.35 24.47 0.96
C HIS A 408 8.83 24.59 1.01
N LYS A 409 8.26 24.34 2.19
CA LYS A 409 6.83 24.52 2.47
C LYS A 409 6.61 25.07 3.87
N VAL A 410 5.45 25.71 4.08
CA VAL A 410 5.01 26.13 5.40
C VAL A 410 4.30 24.96 6.09
N ALA A 411 4.71 24.63 7.30
CA ALA A 411 4.08 23.66 8.17
C ALA A 411 3.53 24.32 9.44
N PHE A 412 2.63 23.63 10.12
CA PHE A 412 1.96 24.15 11.33
C PHE A 412 2.06 23.13 12.46
N GLY A 413 2.61 23.56 13.59
CA GLY A 413 2.73 22.78 14.83
C GLY A 413 1.86 23.37 15.94
N ARG A 414 1.38 22.56 16.88
CA ARG A 414 0.70 23.07 18.08
C ARG A 414 1.69 23.34 19.19
N VAL A 415 1.62 24.53 19.78
CA VAL A 415 2.44 24.91 20.93
C VAL A 415 1.58 25.55 22.02
N PRO A 416 1.86 25.30 23.32
CA PRO A 416 1.22 26.02 24.39
C PRO A 416 1.74 27.47 24.45
N MET A 417 0.84 28.45 24.44
CA MET A 417 1.18 29.87 24.55
C MET A 417 0.30 30.56 25.60
N THR A 418 0.91 31.29 26.51
CA THR A 418 0.19 32.11 27.50
C THR A 418 -0.22 33.44 26.83
N LEU A 419 -1.50 33.59 26.53
CA LEU A 419 -2.03 34.77 25.83
C LEU A 419 -2.13 36.01 26.73
N ARG A 420 -2.38 35.80 28.04
CA ARG A 420 -2.45 36.86 29.05
C ARG A 420 -1.77 36.43 30.33
N ARG A 421 -1.10 37.38 30.98
CA ARG A 421 -0.35 37.14 32.21
C ARG A 421 -1.29 36.59 33.31
N GLY A 422 -1.06 35.37 33.76
CA GLY A 422 -1.83 34.69 34.81
C GLY A 422 -2.94 33.76 34.32
N GLU A 423 -3.10 33.59 32.99
CA GLU A 423 -3.99 32.57 32.41
C GLU A 423 -3.23 31.27 32.11
N GLU A 424 -3.96 30.16 32.06
CA GLU A 424 -3.42 28.87 31.65
C GLU A 424 -2.95 28.91 30.17
N PRO A 425 -1.86 28.22 29.80
CA PRO A 425 -1.39 28.16 28.44
C PRO A 425 -2.47 27.60 27.50
N THR A 426 -2.79 28.35 26.45
CA THR A 426 -3.73 27.89 25.41
C THR A 426 -2.94 27.27 24.26
N GLN A 427 -3.44 26.18 23.69
CA GLN A 427 -2.84 25.58 22.50
C GLN A 427 -3.08 26.50 21.30
N VAL A 428 -2.01 26.99 20.69
CA VAL A 428 -2.03 27.78 19.46
C VAL A 428 -1.25 27.07 18.36
N TRP A 429 -1.54 27.41 17.12
CA TRP A 429 -0.77 26.94 15.97
C TRP A 429 0.42 27.86 15.73
N ARG A 430 1.63 27.31 15.65
CA ARG A 430 2.89 27.95 15.26
C ARG A 430 3.26 27.54 13.84
N THR A 431 3.74 28.48 13.04
CA THR A 431 4.31 28.22 11.71
C THR A 431 5.74 27.70 11.80
N HIS A 432 6.12 26.83 10.87
CA HIS A 432 7.48 26.36 10.64
C HIS A 432 7.75 26.38 9.13
N ILE A 433 8.94 26.79 8.72
CA ILE A 433 9.43 26.58 7.38
C ILE A 433 10.19 25.27 7.38
N ILE A 434 9.81 24.37 6.48
CA ILE A 434 10.41 23.05 6.40
C ILE A 434 10.81 22.74 4.97
N LYS A 435 11.79 21.87 4.80
CA LYS A 435 12.10 21.30 3.48
C LYS A 435 10.91 20.48 2.98
N SER A 436 10.58 20.61 1.70
CA SER A 436 9.45 19.91 1.08
C SER A 436 9.67 18.40 1.03
N ARG A 437 10.91 17.95 0.86
CA ARG A 437 11.32 16.54 0.85
C ARG A 437 11.40 16.02 2.28
N ALA A 438 10.96 14.79 2.49
CA ALA A 438 11.18 14.08 3.74
C ALA A 438 12.62 13.56 3.76
N ASP A 439 13.40 13.95 4.76
CA ASP A 439 14.78 13.49 4.93
C ASP A 439 14.80 12.09 5.55
N ILE A 440 13.79 11.78 6.37
CA ILE A 440 13.66 10.48 7.04
C ILE A 440 12.21 10.02 6.98
N THR A 441 12.05 8.76 6.63
CA THR A 441 10.76 8.06 6.58
C THR A 441 10.65 7.06 7.73
N GLY A 442 9.42 6.76 8.13
CA GLY A 442 9.13 5.92 9.30
C GLY A 442 9.66 4.48 9.25
N ASP A 443 10.11 4.00 8.09
CA ASP A 443 10.80 2.71 7.93
C ASP A 443 12.20 2.68 8.57
N ARG A 444 12.77 3.85 8.85
CA ARG A 444 14.08 4.00 9.54
C ARG A 444 13.97 4.02 11.06
N ILE A 445 12.77 3.92 11.62
CA ILE A 445 12.53 3.93 13.06
C ILE A 445 12.69 2.52 13.64
N ILE A 446 13.62 2.35 14.58
CA ILE A 446 13.81 1.10 15.36
C ILE A 446 12.88 1.07 16.58
N ASN A 447 12.66 2.19 17.25
CA ASN A 447 11.84 2.25 18.46
C ASN A 447 11.17 3.62 18.60
N ALA A 448 9.99 3.68 19.22
CA ALA A 448 9.29 4.92 19.55
C ALA A 448 8.65 4.80 20.92
N THR A 449 8.99 5.70 21.84
CA THR A 449 8.50 5.69 23.22
C THR A 449 7.82 7.01 23.54
N VAL A 450 6.63 6.97 24.12
CA VAL A 450 5.93 8.19 24.56
C VAL A 450 6.55 8.65 25.88
N GLY A 451 6.94 9.93 25.94
CA GLY A 451 7.48 10.59 27.12
C GLY A 451 6.85 11.97 27.32
N PHE A 452 7.35 12.71 28.30
CA PHE A 452 6.97 14.09 28.52
C PHE A 452 8.22 14.97 28.54
N LYS A 453 8.17 16.11 27.85
CA LYS A 453 9.27 17.06 27.84
C LYS A 453 9.40 17.69 29.23
N GLN A 454 10.58 17.60 29.86
CA GLN A 454 10.78 17.97 31.28
C GLN A 454 10.59 19.47 31.57
N ASP A 455 10.72 20.33 30.57
CA ASP A 455 10.62 21.79 30.66
C ASP A 455 9.18 22.31 30.56
N THR A 456 8.35 21.66 29.73
CA THR A 456 7.02 22.14 29.32
C THR A 456 5.90 21.20 29.72
N GLY A 457 6.21 20.00 30.21
CA GLY A 457 5.23 18.97 30.56
C GLY A 457 4.42 18.45 29.36
N THR A 458 4.85 18.75 28.14
CA THR A 458 4.14 18.37 26.92
C THR A 458 4.43 16.91 26.54
N PRO A 459 3.44 16.14 26.06
CA PRO A 459 3.68 14.80 25.57
C PRO A 459 4.60 14.86 24.35
N GLN A 460 5.66 14.05 24.37
CA GLN A 460 6.63 13.90 23.28
C GLN A 460 6.75 12.42 22.91
N VAL A 461 7.22 12.15 21.69
CA VAL A 461 7.58 10.80 21.26
C VAL A 461 9.08 10.78 21.03
N GLU A 462 9.80 9.98 21.82
CA GLU A 462 11.21 9.71 21.63
C GLU A 462 11.37 8.58 20.63
N VAL A 463 12.02 8.89 19.50
CA VAL A 463 12.19 7.96 18.39
C VAL A 463 13.67 7.58 18.30
N SER A 464 13.96 6.30 18.10
CA SER A 464 15.30 5.78 17.81
C SER A 464 15.36 5.30 16.38
N PHE A 465 16.40 5.68 15.65
CA PHE A 465 16.58 5.34 14.24
C PHE A 465 17.59 4.21 14.04
N ASP A 466 17.52 3.57 12.87
CA ASP A 466 18.58 2.70 12.37
C ASP A 466 19.85 3.49 12.03
N LYS A 467 20.93 2.78 11.70
CA LYS A 467 22.23 3.42 11.42
C LYS A 467 22.16 4.44 10.26
N ILE A 468 21.23 4.27 9.33
CA ILE A 468 21.06 5.14 8.17
C ILE A 468 20.24 6.36 8.59
N GLY A 469 19.07 6.15 9.21
CA GLY A 469 18.23 7.24 9.72
C GLY A 469 18.92 8.09 10.78
N ALA A 470 19.79 7.51 11.62
CA ALA A 470 20.58 8.24 12.61
C ALA A 470 21.74 9.06 12.02
N ARG A 471 22.09 8.85 10.74
CA ARG A 471 23.06 9.68 10.02
C ARG A 471 22.37 10.83 9.31
N ASP A 472 21.14 10.60 8.86
CA ASP A 472 20.34 11.56 8.11
C ASP A 472 19.55 12.51 9.05
N PHE A 473 19.33 12.11 10.33
CA PHE A 473 18.85 12.96 11.45
C PHE A 473 20.01 13.56 12.23
#